data_AF-A0A7C6B736-F1
#
_entry.id   AF-A0A7C6B736-F1
#
_cell.length_a   1.000
_cell.length_b   1.000
_cell.length_c   1.000
_cell.angle_alpha   90.00
_cell.angle_beta   90.00
_cell.angle_gamma   90.00
#
_symmetry.space_group_name_H-M   'P 1'
#
loop_
_entity.id
_entity.type
_entity.pdbx_description
1 polymer ?
#
loop_
_entity_poly.entity_id
_entity_poly.type
_entity_poly.pdbx_seq_one_letter_code
_entity_poly.pdbx_strand_id
1 'polypeptide(L)' 'ISGHLGPNAFRVLQSSGIEVYTVSNMTVAQAIEAYEQGRLQRLTGPDVGGHW' A
#
# COMPACT_ATOMS: atom_id res chain seq x y z
N ILE A 1 2.68 4.14 -2.05
CA ILE A 1 1.62 3.42 -2.80
C ILE A 1 2.25 2.17 -3.41
N SER A 2 1.65 0.99 -3.26
CA SER A 2 2.17 -0.29 -3.78
C SER A 2 1.07 -1.12 -4.45
N GLY A 3 1.46 -2.09 -5.28
CA GLY A 3 0.52 -3.08 -5.84
C GLY A 3 0.18 -4.16 -4.82
N HIS A 4 1.22 -4.78 -4.23
CA HIS A 4 1.14 -5.75 -3.16
C HIS A 4 2.19 -5.46 -2.08
N LEU A 5 1.96 -5.97 -0.88
CA LEU A 5 2.80 -5.78 0.28
C LEU A 5 2.77 -6.99 1.21
N GLY A 6 3.91 -7.68 1.28
CA GLY A 6 4.10 -8.81 2.19
C GLY A 6 4.32 -8.40 3.65
N PRO A 7 4.23 -9.38 4.58
CA PRO A 7 4.26 -9.15 6.04
C PRO A 7 5.54 -8.48 6.55
N ASN A 8 6.70 -8.85 5.99
CA ASN A 8 7.98 -8.28 6.41
C ASN A 8 8.08 -6.79 6.07
N ALA A 9 7.70 -6.42 4.84
CA ALA A 9 7.73 -5.03 4.40
C ALA A 9 6.70 -4.18 5.14
N PHE A 10 5.46 -4.69 5.33
CA PHE A 10 4.44 -4.00 6.10
C PHE A 10 4.91 -3.69 7.53
N ARG A 11 5.53 -4.66 8.21
CA ARG A 11 6.01 -4.48 9.58
C ARG A 11 7.04 -3.34 9.70
N VAL A 12 7.98 -3.26 8.76
CA VAL A 12 9.01 -2.20 8.77
C VAL A 12 8.37 -0.83 8.54
N LEU A 13 7.52 -0.70 7.52
CA LEU A 13 6.87 0.57 7.18
C LEU A 13 5.94 1.05 8.31
N GLN A 14 5.15 0.13 8.88
CA GLN A 14 4.27 0.43 10.00
C GLN A 14 5.06 0.90 11.24
N SER A 15 6.15 0.21 11.59
CA SER A 15 7.00 0.61 12.73
C SER A 15 7.67 1.97 12.56
N SER A 16 7.76 2.45 11.30
CA SER A 16 8.34 3.75 10.95
C SER A 16 7.29 4.86 10.85
N GLY A 17 6.01 4.56 11.12
CA GLY A 17 4.91 5.53 10.98
C GLY A 17 4.57 5.88 9.54
N ILE A 18 5.04 5.10 8.56
CA ILE A 18 4.79 5.33 7.14
C ILE A 18 3.42 4.74 6.78
N GLU A 19 2.56 5.57 6.19
CA GLU A 19 1.27 5.11 5.69
C GLU A 19 1.44 4.37 4.37
N VAL A 20 0.75 3.23 4.26
CA VAL A 20 0.80 2.39 3.07
C VAL A 20 -0.59 2.35 2.45
N TYR A 21 -0.62 2.45 1.12
CA TYR A 21 -1.83 2.44 0.30
C TYR A 21 -1.60 1.42 -0.81
N THR A 22 -2.61 0.60 -1.10
CA THR A 22 -2.54 -0.35 -2.22
C THR A 22 -3.45 0.04 -3.36
N VAL A 23 -2.96 -0.22 -4.57
CA VAL A 23 -3.68 0.03 -5.82
C VAL A 23 -3.40 -1.08 -6.80
N SER A 24 -4.45 -1.58 -7.45
CA SER A 24 -4.34 -2.54 -8.54
C SER A 24 -4.94 -1.95 -9.82
N ASN A 25 -4.40 -2.34 -10.98
CA ASN A 25 -4.93 -1.98 -12.30
C ASN A 25 -5.04 -0.47 -12.59
N MET A 26 -4.07 0.33 -12.13
CA MET A 26 -3.99 1.75 -12.49
C MET A 26 -2.55 2.19 -12.79
N THR A 27 -2.44 3.27 -13.55
CA THR A 27 -1.14 3.93 -13.80
C THR A 27 -0.65 4.69 -12.58
N VAL A 28 0.65 5.02 -12.56
CA VAL A 28 1.23 5.84 -11.49
C VAL A 28 0.52 7.20 -11.37
N ALA A 29 0.19 7.84 -12.50
CA ALA A 29 -0.51 9.12 -12.50
C ALA A 29 -1.90 9.03 -11.84
N GLN A 30 -2.67 8.01 -12.19
CA GLN A 30 -3.99 7.76 -11.58
C GLN A 30 -3.89 7.45 -10.07
N ALA A 31 -2.85 6.73 -9.66
CA ALA A 31 -2.62 6.42 -8.25
C ALA A 31 -2.32 7.68 -7.42
N ILE A 32 -1.54 8.62 -7.96
CA ILE A 32 -1.26 9.90 -7.32
C ILE A 32 -2.54 10.73 -7.22
N GLU A 33 -3.30 10.85 -8.32
CA GLU A 33 -4.56 11.60 -8.32
C GLU A 33 -5.57 11.02 -7.31
N ALA A 34 -5.72 9.70 -7.26
CA ALA A 34 -6.61 9.03 -6.32
C ALA A 34 -6.15 9.22 -4.85
N TYR A 35 -4.83 9.31 -4.61
CA TYR A 35 -4.29 9.61 -3.28
C TYR A 35 -4.65 11.03 -2.85
N GLU A 36 -4.43 12.02 -3.71
CA GLU A 36 -4.77 13.43 -3.44
C GLU A 36 -6.26 13.63 -3.22
N GLN A 37 -7.10 12.84 -3.91
CA GLN A 37 -8.56 12.86 -3.75
C GLN A 37 -9.06 12.05 -2.53
N GLY A 38 -8.18 11.42 -1.76
CA GLY A 38 -8.54 10.59 -0.61
C GLY A 38 -9.32 9.32 -0.98
N ARG A 39 -9.21 8.86 -2.23
CA ARG A 39 -9.91 7.68 -2.76
C ARG A 39 -9.13 6.39 -2.56
N LEU A 40 -7.87 6.46 -2.13
CA LEU A 40 -7.07 5.27 -1.85
C LEU A 40 -7.39 4.69 -0.47
N GLN A 41 -7.51 3.37 -0.42
CA GLN A 41 -7.65 2.64 0.83
C GLN A 41 -6.29 2.49 1.49
N ARG A 42 -6.20 2.97 2.73
CA ARG A 42 -5.04 2.72 3.58
C ARG A 42 -4.99 1.25 3.92
N LEU A 43 -3.80 0.67 3.78
CA LEU A 43 -3.53 -0.70 4.15
C LEU A 43 -3.31 -0.78 5.67
N THR A 44 -4.09 -1.64 6.34
CA THR A 44 -3.99 -1.87 7.80
C THR A 44 -3.29 -3.19 8.16
N GLY A 45 -2.86 -3.96 7.16
CA GLY A 45 -2.13 -5.22 7.29
C GLY A 45 -1.54 -5.65 5.94
N PRO A 46 -0.63 -6.64 5.89
CA PRO A 46 -0.15 -7.18 4.62
C PRO A 46 -1.30 -7.77 3.79
N ASP A 47 -1.25 -7.60 2.47
CA ASP A 47 -2.32 -8.04 1.55
C ASP A 47 -2.00 -9.36 0.81
N VAL A 48 -0.75 -9.81 0.91
CA VAL A 48 -0.32 -11.12 0.42
C VAL A 48 0.20 -11.98 1.57
N GLY A 49 -0.20 -13.25 1.57
CA GLY A 49 0.31 -14.24 2.50
C GLY A 49 1.82 -14.37 2.35
N GLY A 50 2.54 -14.37 3.48
CA GLY A 50 3.99 -14.57 3.47
C GLY A 50 4.33 -15.97 2.95
N HIS A 51 4.82 -16.05 1.71
CA HIS A 51 5.66 -17.17 1.31
C HIS A 51 7.09 -16.88 1.78
N TRP A 52 7.66 -17.87 2.46
CA TRP A 52 9.06 -17.94 2.86
C TRP A 52 9.90 -18.42 1.67
#